data_AF-A0A6M3LYZ5-F1
#
_entry.id   AF-A0A6M3LYZ5-F1
#
_cell.length_a   1.000
_cell.length_b   1.000
_cell.length_c   1.000
_cell.angle_alpha   90.00
_cell.angle_beta   90.00
_cell.angle_gamma   90.00
#
_symmetry.space_group_name_H-M   'P 1'
#
loop_
_entity.id
_entity.type
_entity.pdbx_description
1 polymer ?
#
loop_
_entity_poly.entity_id
_entity_poly.type
_entity_poly.pdbx_seq_one_letter_code
_entity_poly.pdbx_strand_id
1 'polypeptide(L)'
;MGSHTIPYTLAPHEGTHVAGGSDDIDSALAIAAMANLTTGKIWQGVAGRPSEVDLPAGGVVISSGTYIGNDTDNRAIAHGLGVIPKLVIVLCTNATWDERSGILAHSDYFVSFKGRYNAVTARTTTNFYVPEENDCTLNLSSKTYVWVAIG
;
A
#
# COMPACT_ATOMS: atom_id res chain seq x y z
N MET A 1 31.36 33.51 56.65
CA MET A 1 30.53 33.23 55.46
C MET A 1 31.15 32.05 54.74
N GLY A 2 30.63 30.84 54.96
CA GLY A 2 31.16 29.61 54.35
C GLY A 2 30.52 29.41 52.98
N SER A 3 31.32 29.44 51.92
CA SER A 3 30.87 29.12 50.56
C SER A 3 30.58 27.62 50.47
N HIS A 4 29.31 27.27 50.33
CA HIS A 4 28.88 25.89 50.08
C HIS A 4 28.91 25.64 48.57
N THR A 5 30.02 25.17 48.05
CA THR A 5 30.12 24.76 46.64
C THR A 5 29.65 23.31 46.55
N ILE A 6 28.47 23.07 45.99
CA ILE A 6 27.99 21.72 45.67
C ILE A 6 28.60 21.35 44.30
N PRO A 7 29.46 20.32 44.21
CA PRO A 7 29.95 19.86 42.92
C PRO A 7 28.83 19.10 42.21
N TYR A 8 28.07 19.76 41.34
CA TYR A 8 27.18 19.06 40.41
C TYR A 8 28.03 18.57 39.23
N THR A 9 28.65 17.41 39.40
CA THR A 9 29.13 16.63 38.26
C THR A 9 27.89 16.04 37.60
N LEU A 10 27.52 16.53 36.40
CA LEU A 10 26.50 15.89 35.59
C LEU A 10 27.02 14.50 35.22
N ALA A 11 26.54 13.46 35.91
CA ALA A 11 26.78 12.10 35.49
C ALA A 11 26.18 11.93 34.08
N PRO A 12 26.92 11.35 33.11
CA PRO A 12 26.35 11.01 31.83
C PRO A 12 25.07 10.20 32.06
N HIS A 13 23.95 10.63 31.47
CA HIS A 13 22.67 9.93 31.62
C HIS A 13 22.78 8.45 31.23
N GLU A 14 23.72 8.12 30.35
CA GLU A 14 23.98 6.78 29.85
C GLU A 14 24.62 5.82 30.89
N GLY A 15 25.01 6.30 32.06
CA GLY A 15 25.62 5.49 33.12
C GLY A 15 24.64 4.91 34.15
N THR A 16 23.38 5.36 34.17
CA THR A 16 22.35 4.85 35.10
C THR A 16 21.49 3.74 34.51
N HIS A 17 21.71 3.48 33.22
CA HIS A 17 20.93 2.59 32.40
C HIS A 17 21.52 1.17 32.46
N VAL A 18 20.86 0.29 33.22
CA VAL A 18 21.27 -1.11 33.40
C VAL A 18 20.35 -1.97 32.54
N ALA A 19 20.89 -2.92 31.76
CA ALA A 19 20.07 -3.83 30.97
C ALA A 19 19.01 -4.52 31.85
N GLY A 20 17.73 -4.28 31.55
CA GLY A 20 16.57 -4.74 32.36
C GLY A 20 16.07 -3.75 33.42
N GLY A 21 16.61 -2.53 33.46
CA GLY A 21 16.13 -1.40 34.26
C GLY A 21 14.78 -0.88 33.79
N SER A 22 14.07 -0.18 34.68
CA SER A 22 12.72 0.33 34.40
C SER A 22 12.70 1.58 33.52
N ASP A 23 13.84 2.21 33.31
CA ASP A 23 14.04 3.52 32.68
C ASP A 23 14.63 3.44 31.26
N ASP A 24 15.06 2.26 30.83
CA ASP A 24 15.58 2.04 29.49
C ASP A 24 14.52 1.51 28.52
N ILE A 25 14.23 2.31 27.50
CA ILE A 25 14.03 1.70 26.18
C ILE A 25 15.44 1.30 25.74
N ASP A 26 15.86 0.10 26.16
CA ASP A 26 17.16 -0.47 25.82
C ASP A 26 17.25 -0.51 24.29
N SER A 27 17.87 0.52 23.70
CA SER A 27 17.83 0.76 22.26
C SER A 27 18.49 -0.37 21.48
N ALA A 28 19.44 -1.07 22.10
CA ALA A 28 20.04 -2.29 21.59
C ALA A 28 19.05 -3.46 21.60
N LEU A 29 18.24 -3.60 22.65
CA LEU A 29 17.15 -4.59 22.73
C LEU A 29 16.03 -4.27 21.72
N ALA A 30 15.72 -2.99 21.53
CA ALA A 30 14.76 -2.53 20.53
C ALA A 30 15.25 -2.84 19.10
N ILE A 31 16.52 -2.57 18.79
CA ILE A 31 17.15 -2.93 17.50
C ILE A 31 17.20 -4.45 17.29
N ALA A 32 17.54 -5.23 18.32
CA ALA A 32 17.53 -6.70 18.24
C ALA A 32 16.11 -7.25 18.02
N ALA A 33 15.09 -6.62 18.63
CA ALA A 33 13.69 -6.94 18.39
C ALA A 33 13.25 -6.61 16.96
N MET A 34 13.83 -5.58 16.33
CA MET A 34 13.53 -5.23 14.93
C MET A 34 13.89 -6.35 13.93
N ALA A 35 14.90 -7.16 14.23
CA ALA A 35 15.31 -8.27 13.36
C ALA A 35 14.27 -9.42 13.32
N ASN A 36 13.39 -9.50 14.33
CA ASN A 36 12.38 -10.55 14.46
C ASN A 36 10.96 -10.06 14.15
N LEU A 37 10.81 -8.86 13.60
CA LEU A 37 9.50 -8.30 13.24
C LEU A 37 8.82 -9.19 12.20
N THR A 38 7.60 -9.59 12.51
CA THR A 38 6.80 -10.36 11.56
C THR A 38 6.28 -9.43 10.46
N THR A 39 6.51 -9.79 9.19
CA THR A 39 5.91 -9.05 8.06
C THR A 39 4.39 -9.15 8.13
N GLY A 40 3.69 -8.02 7.94
CA GLY A 40 2.22 -7.99 7.96
C GLY A 40 1.59 -7.88 9.36
N LYS A 41 2.34 -7.44 10.37
CA LYS A 41 1.80 -7.00 11.66
C LYS A 41 1.83 -5.48 11.78
N ILE A 42 0.98 -4.92 12.64
CA ILE A 42 1.06 -3.52 13.08
C ILE A 42 1.43 -3.47 14.57
N TRP A 43 1.91 -2.33 15.02
CA TRP A 43 2.30 -2.10 16.41
C TRP A 43 1.29 -1.21 17.10
N GLN A 44 0.75 -1.67 18.23
CA GLN A 44 -0.09 -0.86 19.10
C GLN A 44 0.51 -0.80 20.52
N GLY A 45 0.22 0.28 21.25
CA GLY A 45 0.56 0.37 22.66
C GLY A 45 -0.42 -0.47 23.49
N VAL A 46 0.06 -1.51 24.16
CA VAL A 46 -0.69 -2.30 25.14
C VAL A 46 -0.01 -2.16 26.50
N ALA A 47 -0.70 -1.59 27.48
CA ALA A 47 -0.17 -1.35 28.83
C ALA A 47 1.18 -0.59 28.85
N GLY A 48 1.33 0.41 27.97
CA GLY A 48 2.54 1.22 27.87
C GLY A 48 3.73 0.54 27.16
N ARG A 49 3.53 -0.62 26.53
CA ARG A 49 4.54 -1.31 25.73
C ARG A 49 4.05 -1.57 24.30
N PRO A 50 4.91 -1.45 23.27
CA PRO A 50 4.55 -1.88 21.92
C PRO A 50 4.29 -3.40 21.88
N SER A 51 3.20 -3.80 21.24
CA SER A 51 2.86 -5.20 21.01
C SER A 51 2.43 -5.40 19.56
N GLU A 52 2.86 -6.52 18.95
CA GLU A 52 2.40 -6.92 17.63
C GLU A 52 0.91 -7.22 17.66
N VAL A 53 0.20 -6.70 16.67
CA VAL A 53 -1.21 -6.96 16.44
C VAL A 53 -1.36 -7.46 15.02
N ASP A 54 -2.29 -8.40 14.85
CA ASP A 54 -2.78 -8.76 13.54
C ASP A 54 -3.28 -7.52 12.81
N LEU A 55 -2.93 -7.43 11.53
CA LEU A 55 -3.70 -6.57 10.63
C LEU A 55 -5.18 -6.96 10.78
N PRO A 56 -6.10 -5.99 10.90
CA PRO A 56 -7.52 -6.28 10.99
C PRO A 56 -7.94 -7.26 9.88
N ALA A 57 -8.43 -8.44 10.28
CA ALA A 57 -8.95 -9.42 9.35
C ALA A 57 -10.23 -8.86 8.70
N GLY A 58 -10.16 -8.56 7.40
CA GLY A 58 -11.24 -7.87 6.67
C GLY A 58 -10.93 -6.43 6.27
N GLY A 59 -9.67 -6.00 6.35
CA GLY A 59 -9.22 -4.73 5.79
C GLY A 59 -9.34 -4.67 4.26
N VAL A 60 -9.58 -3.46 3.75
CA VAL A 60 -9.49 -3.16 2.32
C VAL A 60 -8.06 -3.39 1.85
N VAL A 61 -7.86 -4.26 0.86
CA VAL A 61 -6.55 -4.44 0.22
C VAL A 61 -6.46 -3.57 -1.02
N ILE A 62 -5.38 -2.79 -1.14
CA ILE A 62 -5.16 -1.86 -2.25
C ILE A 62 -3.86 -2.23 -2.92
N SER A 63 -3.88 -2.27 -4.25
CA SER A 63 -2.70 -2.41 -5.08
C SER A 63 -2.79 -1.44 -6.24
N SER A 64 -1.64 -1.04 -6.77
CA SER A 64 -1.56 -0.11 -7.89
C SER A 64 -0.34 -0.42 -8.74
N GLY A 65 -0.37 0.02 -9.98
CA GLY A 65 0.77 -0.13 -10.85
C GLY A 65 0.58 0.59 -12.17
N THR A 66 1.47 0.25 -13.10
CA THR A 66 1.43 0.76 -14.46
C THR A 66 1.56 -0.37 -15.47
N TYR A 67 1.08 -0.13 -16.68
CA TYR A 67 1.39 -0.98 -17.83
C TYR A 67 1.43 -0.13 -19.10
N ILE A 68 2.25 -0.57 -20.06
CA ILE A 68 2.27 -0.01 -21.42
C ILE A 68 1.36 -0.89 -22.26
N GLY A 69 0.34 -0.31 -22.90
CA GLY A 69 -0.59 -1.04 -23.76
C GLY A 69 0.11 -1.71 -24.95
N ASN A 70 -0.50 -2.74 -25.52
CA ASN A 70 0.15 -3.59 -26.53
C ASN A 70 -0.83 -4.15 -27.59
N ASP A 71 -2.00 -3.54 -27.74
CA ASP A 71 -3.05 -3.93 -28.69
C ASP A 71 -3.46 -5.43 -28.63
N THR A 72 -3.24 -6.07 -27.49
CA THR A 72 -3.69 -7.46 -27.28
C THR A 72 -5.04 -7.46 -26.59
N ASP A 73 -6.06 -8.00 -27.23
CA ASP A 73 -7.35 -8.13 -26.56
C ASP A 73 -7.27 -9.05 -25.33
N ASN A 74 -8.10 -8.79 -24.32
CA ASN A 74 -8.13 -9.50 -23.04
C ASN A 74 -6.73 -9.62 -22.39
N ARG A 75 -5.99 -8.54 -22.34
CA ARG A 75 -4.69 -8.53 -21.68
C ARG A 75 -4.84 -8.69 -20.17
N ALA A 76 -4.14 -9.67 -19.62
CA ALA A 76 -4.01 -9.85 -18.18
C ALA A 76 -3.08 -8.80 -17.55
N ILE A 77 -3.55 -8.15 -16.50
CA ILE A 77 -2.79 -7.24 -15.65
C ILE A 77 -2.75 -7.82 -14.23
N ALA A 78 -1.55 -8.18 -13.77
CA ALA A 78 -1.35 -8.71 -12.44
C ALA A 78 -1.53 -7.62 -11.38
N HIS A 79 -2.33 -7.89 -10.34
CA HIS A 79 -2.61 -6.91 -9.28
C HIS A 79 -2.10 -7.33 -7.89
N GLY A 80 -1.80 -8.60 -7.65
CA GLY A 80 -1.16 -9.05 -6.40
C GLY A 80 -2.00 -8.91 -5.13
N LEU A 81 -3.33 -8.76 -5.25
CA LEU A 81 -4.22 -8.59 -4.09
C LEU A 81 -4.46 -9.89 -3.31
N GLY A 82 -4.25 -11.05 -3.93
CA GLY A 82 -4.61 -12.36 -3.35
C GLY A 82 -6.12 -12.62 -3.24
N VAL A 83 -6.94 -11.62 -3.57
CA VAL A 83 -8.42 -11.66 -3.59
C VAL A 83 -8.91 -11.05 -4.91
N ILE A 84 -10.17 -11.33 -5.26
CA ILE A 84 -10.80 -10.74 -6.45
C ILE A 84 -11.09 -9.26 -6.17
N PRO A 85 -10.58 -8.31 -6.99
CA PRO A 85 -10.84 -6.89 -6.78
C PRO A 85 -12.32 -6.56 -6.92
N LYS A 86 -12.87 -5.82 -5.95
CA LYS A 86 -14.22 -5.26 -5.97
C LYS A 86 -14.30 -3.98 -6.79
N LEU A 87 -13.20 -3.24 -6.86
CA LEU A 87 -13.05 -2.05 -7.68
C LEU A 87 -11.71 -2.04 -8.42
N VAL A 88 -11.74 -1.67 -9.71
CA VAL A 88 -10.55 -1.34 -10.50
C VAL A 88 -10.76 0.01 -11.17
N ILE A 89 -9.75 0.87 -11.09
CA ILE A 89 -9.66 2.17 -11.76
C ILE A 89 -8.46 2.11 -12.69
N VAL A 90 -8.66 2.46 -13.97
CA VAL A 90 -7.60 2.55 -14.97
C VAL A 90 -7.66 3.90 -15.66
N LEU A 91 -6.53 4.60 -15.73
CA LEU A 91 -6.39 5.91 -16.37
C LEU A 91 -5.22 5.86 -17.35
N CYS A 92 -5.39 6.45 -18.53
CA CYS A 92 -4.30 6.65 -19.48
C CYS A 92 -3.57 7.97 -19.16
N THR A 93 -2.24 7.94 -19.00
CA THR A 93 -1.45 9.10 -18.56
C THR A 93 -0.88 9.93 -19.71
N ASN A 94 -0.78 9.36 -20.90
CA ASN A 94 -0.28 10.03 -22.11
C ASN A 94 -1.36 10.11 -23.21
N ALA A 95 -2.62 10.22 -22.80
CA ALA A 95 -3.76 10.45 -23.65
C ALA A 95 -3.81 11.88 -24.20
N THR A 96 -4.17 12.03 -25.47
CA THR A 96 -4.69 13.28 -26.03
C THR A 96 -6.11 13.54 -25.52
N TRP A 97 -6.67 14.74 -25.74
CA TRP A 97 -7.98 15.13 -25.21
C TRP A 97 -9.12 14.14 -25.55
N ASP A 98 -9.04 13.44 -26.67
CA ASP A 98 -9.99 12.41 -27.10
C ASP A 98 -9.73 11.00 -26.55
N GLU A 99 -8.67 10.80 -25.77
CA GLU A 99 -8.22 9.48 -25.29
C GLU A 99 -8.28 9.36 -23.75
N ARG A 100 -8.86 10.34 -23.06
CA ARG A 100 -8.93 10.36 -21.58
C ARG A 100 -9.90 9.29 -21.06
N SER A 101 -9.37 8.11 -20.71
CA SER A 101 -10.12 6.98 -20.16
C SER A 101 -10.30 7.07 -18.65
N GLY A 102 -11.47 6.64 -18.16
CA GLY A 102 -11.71 6.32 -16.76
C GLY A 102 -12.88 5.35 -16.63
N ILE A 103 -12.68 4.25 -15.89
CA ILE A 103 -13.74 3.32 -15.50
C ILE A 103 -13.58 2.91 -14.03
N LEU A 104 -14.70 2.96 -13.30
CA LEU A 104 -14.96 2.29 -12.02
C LEU A 104 -15.63 0.94 -12.35
N ALA A 105 -14.96 -0.19 -12.12
CA ALA A 105 -15.57 -1.51 -12.27
C ALA A 105 -16.01 -2.09 -10.91
N HIS A 106 -17.31 -2.02 -10.57
CA HIS A 106 -17.91 -2.70 -9.42
C HIS A 106 -18.32 -4.14 -9.77
N SER A 107 -18.69 -5.00 -8.81
CA SER A 107 -19.25 -6.34 -9.09
C SER A 107 -20.53 -6.29 -9.93
N ASP A 108 -21.31 -5.22 -9.79
CA ASP A 108 -22.69 -5.17 -10.28
C ASP A 108 -22.95 -4.07 -11.32
N TYR A 109 -22.06 -3.07 -11.43
CA TYR A 109 -22.24 -1.93 -12.33
C TYR A 109 -20.90 -1.35 -12.81
N PHE A 110 -20.95 -0.69 -13.97
CA PHE A 110 -19.84 0.06 -14.55
C PHE A 110 -20.18 1.54 -14.61
N VAL A 111 -19.26 2.40 -14.17
CA VAL A 111 -19.33 3.85 -14.41
C VAL A 111 -18.17 4.24 -15.32
N SER A 112 -18.49 4.71 -16.53
CA SER A 112 -17.53 5.17 -17.54
C SER A 112 -17.63 6.69 -17.67
N PHE A 113 -16.49 7.38 -17.66
CA PHE A 113 -16.45 8.84 -17.78
C PHE A 113 -16.53 9.34 -19.24
N LYS A 114 -16.60 8.45 -20.24
CA LYS A 114 -16.65 8.83 -21.66
C LYS A 114 -17.62 8.01 -22.53
N GLY A 115 -18.76 7.58 -21.99
CA GLY A 115 -19.90 7.07 -22.77
C GLY A 115 -19.62 5.82 -23.63
N ARG A 116 -18.44 5.22 -23.52
CA ARG A 116 -18.10 3.97 -24.18
C ARG A 116 -18.07 2.84 -23.15
N TYR A 117 -18.70 1.75 -23.55
CA TYR A 117 -19.01 0.58 -22.74
C TYR A 117 -17.93 -0.45 -22.99
N ASN A 118 -17.03 -0.66 -22.04
CA ASN A 118 -16.47 -1.97 -21.71
C ASN A 118 -15.43 -1.81 -20.61
N ALA A 119 -15.62 -2.63 -19.59
CA ALA A 119 -14.87 -2.59 -18.36
C ALA A 119 -13.77 -3.64 -18.36
N VAL A 120 -13.10 -3.75 -17.23
CA VAL A 120 -12.39 -4.96 -16.86
C VAL A 120 -13.30 -6.16 -17.09
N THR A 121 -12.99 -7.00 -18.08
CA THR A 121 -13.88 -8.05 -18.60
C THR A 121 -13.93 -9.28 -17.70
N ALA A 122 -12.82 -9.54 -17.01
CA ALA A 122 -12.71 -10.61 -16.02
C ALA A 122 -11.81 -10.17 -14.85
N ARG A 123 -12.09 -10.69 -13.66
CA ARG A 123 -11.30 -10.46 -12.45
C ARG A 123 -11.08 -11.80 -11.75
N THR A 124 -9.85 -12.08 -11.39
CA THR A 124 -9.45 -13.27 -10.64
C THR A 124 -8.75 -12.83 -9.37
N THR A 125 -8.28 -13.79 -8.57
CA THR A 125 -7.45 -13.50 -7.39
C THR A 125 -6.06 -12.98 -7.74
N THR A 126 -5.66 -13.06 -9.01
CA THR A 126 -4.30 -12.74 -9.47
C THR A 126 -4.25 -11.66 -10.55
N ASN A 127 -5.26 -11.59 -11.41
CA ASN A 127 -5.29 -10.70 -12.57
C ASN A 127 -6.65 -10.03 -12.77
N PHE A 128 -6.61 -8.87 -13.42
CA PHE A 128 -7.77 -8.28 -14.09
C PHE A 128 -7.47 -8.17 -15.59
N TYR A 129 -8.51 -8.20 -16.42
CA TYR A 129 -8.36 -8.26 -17.87
C TYR A 129 -8.88 -7.00 -18.53
N VAL A 130 -8.09 -6.42 -19.45
CA VAL A 130 -8.45 -5.21 -20.18
C VAL A 130 -8.65 -5.51 -21.68
N PRO A 131 -9.72 -5.00 -22.30
CA PRO A 131 -9.97 -5.21 -23.73
C PRO A 131 -9.14 -4.25 -24.59
N GLU A 132 -8.99 -4.63 -25.86
CA GLU A 132 -8.45 -3.77 -26.92
C GLU A 132 -9.54 -3.21 -27.86
N GLU A 133 -10.76 -3.78 -27.83
CA GLU A 133 -11.79 -3.53 -28.84
C GLU A 133 -12.08 -2.04 -29.15
N ASN A 134 -12.43 -1.79 -30.42
CA ASN A 134 -12.64 -0.51 -31.13
C ASN A 134 -13.35 0.62 -30.37
N ASP A 135 -14.14 0.30 -29.35
CA ASP A 135 -14.88 1.28 -28.58
C ASP A 135 -14.30 1.53 -27.17
N CYS A 136 -13.42 0.70 -26.61
CA CYS A 136 -12.85 0.93 -25.28
C CYS A 136 -11.41 0.46 -25.20
N THR A 137 -10.50 1.38 -25.47
CA THR A 137 -9.11 1.04 -25.71
C THR A 137 -8.28 1.23 -24.43
N LEU A 138 -8.45 0.31 -23.48
CA LEU A 138 -7.65 0.25 -22.24
C LEU A 138 -6.31 -0.49 -22.45
N ASN A 139 -5.95 -0.80 -23.70
CA ASN A 139 -4.72 -1.49 -24.01
C ASN A 139 -4.06 -1.03 -25.32
N LEU A 140 -4.23 0.24 -25.71
CA LEU A 140 -3.59 0.78 -26.92
C LEU A 140 -2.08 0.72 -26.82
N SER A 141 -1.44 0.26 -27.88
CA SER A 141 0.00 0.27 -28.02
C SER A 141 0.56 1.66 -27.80
N SER A 142 1.72 1.71 -27.15
CA SER A 142 2.44 2.96 -26.83
C SER A 142 1.70 3.91 -25.88
N LYS A 143 0.54 3.53 -25.34
CA LYS A 143 -0.12 4.25 -24.24
C LYS A 143 0.32 3.69 -22.90
N THR A 144 0.52 4.59 -21.94
CA THR A 144 0.85 4.25 -20.57
C THR A 144 -0.39 4.39 -19.72
N TYR A 145 -0.70 3.34 -18.99
CA TYR A 145 -1.84 3.29 -18.09
C TYR A 145 -1.35 3.21 -16.64
N VAL A 146 -2.00 3.96 -15.77
CA VAL A 146 -1.93 3.79 -14.31
C VAL A 146 -3.20 3.10 -13.85
N TRP A 147 -3.07 2.24 -12.85
CA TRP A 147 -4.22 1.54 -12.30
C TRP A 147 -4.17 1.46 -10.79
N VAL A 148 -5.35 1.36 -10.19
CA VAL A 148 -5.57 1.06 -8.77
C VAL A 148 -6.63 -0.02 -8.68
N ALA A 149 -6.38 -1.05 -7.87
CA ALA A 149 -7.30 -2.15 -7.60
C ALA A 149 -7.55 -2.25 -6.10
N ILE A 150 -8.82 -2.48 -5.72
CA ILE A 150 -9.30 -2.55 -4.34
C ILE A 150 -10.07 -3.85 -4.16
N GLY A 151 -9.67 -4.68 -3.19
CA GLY A 151 -10.29 -5.98 -2.83
C GLY A 151 -10.92 -5.98 -1.44
#